data_AF-A0AAE2C2A0-F1
#
_entry.id   AF-A0AAE2C2A0-F1
#
_cell.length_a   1.000
_cell.length_b   1.000
_cell.length_c   1.000
_cell.angle_alpha   90.00
_cell.angle_beta   90.00
_cell.angle_gamma   90.00
#
_symmetry.space_group_name_H-M   'P 1'
#
loop_
_entity.id
_entity.type
_entity.pdbx_description
1 polymer ?
#
loop_
_entity_poly.entity_id
_entity_poly.type
_entity_poly.pdbx_seq_one_letter_code
_entity_poly.pdbx_strand_id
1 'polypeptide(L)'
;MTKKPFVGRSAIANSLLDLNHIDVYGPLNTPTRGGYSYFITLIDYQSQYGYVYLIRYKSEAFGTFWEYRLEVENQIGHKIKTIQSDRGGEYLSGEFIDYLKENEILSQWTPPGIPQLNGVVERRN
;
A
#
# COMPACT_ATOMS: atom_id res chain seq x y z
N MET A 1 24.21 7.02 -21.93
CA MET A 1 23.65 7.78 -20.80
C MET A 1 23.75 6.88 -19.56
N THR A 2 24.78 7.07 -18.73
CA THR A 2 25.09 6.17 -17.61
C THR A 2 24.19 6.53 -16.42
N LYS A 3 23.30 5.61 -16.02
CA LYS A 3 22.47 5.80 -14.83
C LYS A 3 23.39 5.85 -13.60
N LYS A 4 23.27 6.90 -12.79
CA LYS A 4 23.98 7.00 -11.50
C LYS A 4 23.56 5.84 -10.59
N PRO A 5 24.47 5.23 -9.83
CA PRO A 5 24.12 4.21 -8.85
C PRO A 5 23.17 4.82 -7.80
N PHE A 6 22.12 4.09 -7.48
CA PHE A 6 21.14 4.50 -6.47
C PHE A 6 21.81 4.47 -5.09
N VAL A 7 21.90 5.63 -4.45
CA VAL A 7 22.26 5.72 -3.02
C VAL A 7 20.97 5.48 -2.25
N GLY A 8 20.62 4.20 -2.09
CA GLY A 8 19.43 3.77 -1.37
C GLY A 8 19.57 3.98 0.13
N ARG A 9 19.29 5.20 0.61
CA ARG A 9 18.75 5.36 1.95
C ARG A 9 17.23 5.33 1.82
N SER A 10 16.71 4.11 1.77
CA SER A 10 15.29 3.81 1.94
C SER A 10 14.84 4.38 3.28
N ALA A 11 13.57 4.80 3.38
CA ALA A 11 12.96 5.20 4.64
C ALA A 11 13.33 4.16 5.72
N ILE A 12 13.95 4.61 6.81
CA ILE A 12 14.40 3.69 7.86
C ILE A 12 13.16 3.30 8.66
N ALA A 13 12.43 2.29 8.20
CA ALA A 13 11.51 1.55 9.05
C ALA A 13 12.37 0.78 10.06
N ASN A 14 12.22 1.07 11.35
CA ASN A 14 12.99 0.44 12.41
C ASN A 14 12.14 -0.57 13.20
N SER A 15 10.83 -0.60 12.95
CA SER A 15 9.86 -1.43 13.65
C SER A 15 8.73 -1.83 12.72
N LEU A 16 7.98 -2.85 13.12
CA LEU A 16 6.77 -3.27 12.43
C LEU A 16 5.80 -2.09 12.30
N LEU A 17 5.14 -1.99 11.16
CA LEU A 17 4.15 -0.98 10.82
C LEU A 17 4.67 0.47 10.69
N ASP A 18 5.99 0.69 10.79
CA ASP A 18 6.58 2.02 10.52
C ASP A 18 6.33 2.48 9.08
N LEU A 19 6.36 1.54 8.13
CA LEU A 19 6.10 1.79 6.71
C LEU A 19 5.36 0.59 6.10
N ASN A 20 4.16 0.84 5.61
CA ASN A 20 3.36 -0.11 4.85
C ASN A 20 3.26 0.35 3.40
N HIS A 21 3.52 -0.56 2.48
CA HIS A 21 3.26 -0.31 1.07
C HIS A 21 1.86 -0.83 0.72
N ILE A 22 1.11 -0.06 -0.08
CA ILE A 22 -0.20 -0.44 -0.59
C ILE A 22 -0.27 -0.24 -2.10
N ASP A 23 -0.79 -1.23 -2.82
CA ASP A 23 -0.98 -1.17 -4.28
C ASP A 23 -2.26 -1.88 -4.71
N VAL A 24 -2.88 -1.43 -5.81
CA VAL A 24 -4.05 -2.08 -6.43
C VAL A 24 -3.68 -2.65 -7.79
N TYR A 25 -3.82 -3.96 -7.93
CA TYR A 25 -3.66 -4.65 -9.20
C TYR A 25 -5.01 -4.95 -9.86
N GLY A 26 -5.09 -4.69 -11.17
CA GLY A 26 -6.21 -5.09 -12.01
C GLY A 26 -6.65 -4.01 -13.01
N PRO A 27 -7.74 -4.26 -13.77
CA PRO A 27 -8.61 -5.41 -13.65
C PRO A 27 -7.95 -6.73 -14.10
N LEU A 28 -8.32 -7.85 -13.47
CA LEU A 28 -7.93 -9.19 -13.90
C LEU A 28 -8.60 -9.54 -15.23
N ASN A 29 -7.87 -10.22 -16.12
CA ASN A 29 -8.40 -10.67 -17.42
C ASN A 29 -9.62 -11.59 -17.28
N THR A 30 -9.70 -12.34 -16.18
CA THR A 30 -10.86 -13.17 -15.86
C THR A 30 -11.20 -12.92 -14.39
N PRO A 31 -12.41 -12.39 -14.09
CA PRO A 31 -12.85 -12.22 -12.72
C PRO A 31 -12.81 -13.56 -11.97
N THR A 32 -12.56 -13.50 -10.67
CA THR A 32 -12.66 -14.68 -9.82
C THR A 32 -14.10 -15.22 -9.79
N ARG A 33 -14.29 -16.44 -9.27
CA ARG A 33 -15.63 -17.04 -9.10
C ARG A 33 -16.60 -16.17 -8.28
N GLY A 34 -16.09 -15.29 -7.42
CA GLY A 34 -16.88 -14.34 -6.61
C GLY A 34 -17.15 -12.98 -7.26
N GLY A 35 -16.74 -12.80 -8.52
CA GLY A 35 -16.87 -11.54 -9.26
C GLY A 35 -15.85 -10.47 -8.91
N TYR A 36 -14.76 -10.83 -8.23
CA TYR A 36 -13.67 -9.89 -7.92
C TYR A 36 -12.77 -9.71 -9.14
N SER A 37 -12.50 -8.45 -9.48
CA SER A 37 -11.71 -8.06 -10.66
C SER A 37 -10.41 -7.37 -10.27
N TYR A 38 -10.17 -7.06 -9.01
CA TYR A 38 -8.94 -6.43 -8.55
C TYR A 38 -8.46 -7.09 -7.26
N PHE A 39 -7.21 -6.86 -6.91
CA PHE A 39 -6.71 -7.16 -5.57
C PHE A 39 -5.82 -6.03 -5.06
N ILE A 40 -5.81 -5.86 -3.74
CA ILE A 40 -4.95 -4.92 -3.03
C ILE A 40 -3.85 -5.73 -2.35
N THR A 41 -2.61 -5.29 -2.50
CA THR A 41 -1.49 -5.82 -1.74
C THR A 41 -1.05 -4.80 -0.70
N LEU A 42 -0.89 -5.28 0.54
CA LEU A 42 -0.47 -4.50 1.70
C LEU A 42 0.74 -5.18 2.31
N ILE A 43 1.91 -4.54 2.25
CA ILE A 43 3.17 -5.16 2.65
C ILE A 43 3.87 -4.28 3.68
N ASP A 44 4.09 -4.84 4.86
CA ASP A 44 4.93 -4.20 5.88
C ASP A 44 6.40 -4.25 5.45
N TYR A 45 7.07 -3.10 5.44
CA TYR A 45 8.44 -3.01 4.94
C TYR A 45 9.44 -3.76 5.84
N GLN A 46 9.24 -3.77 7.16
CA GLN A 46 10.19 -4.34 8.11
C GLN A 46 10.14 -5.87 8.14
N SER A 47 8.94 -6.45 8.31
CA SER A 47 8.73 -7.90 8.35
C SER A 47 8.69 -8.53 6.97
N GLN A 48 8.42 -7.72 5.93
CA GLN A 48 8.09 -8.22 4.60
C GLN A 48 6.86 -9.15 4.61
N TYR A 49 6.00 -9.07 5.63
CA TYR A 49 4.73 -9.77 5.66
C TYR A 49 3.72 -9.04 4.77
N GLY A 50 2.97 -9.79 3.96
CA GLY A 50 2.06 -9.26 2.96
C GLY A 50 0.64 -9.78 3.14
N TYR A 51 -0.34 -8.89 3.02
CA TYR A 51 -1.76 -9.20 2.96
C TYR A 51 -2.28 -8.97 1.54
N VAL A 52 -3.24 -9.79 1.13
CA VAL A 52 -3.91 -9.67 -0.16
C VAL A 52 -5.41 -9.66 0.07
N TYR A 53 -6.08 -8.62 -0.41
CA TYR A 53 -7.53 -8.47 -0.33
C TYR A 53 -8.12 -8.41 -1.74
N LEU A 54 -9.17 -9.20 -1.99
CA LEU A 54 -9.88 -9.18 -3.27
C LEU A 54 -10.99 -8.12 -3.23
N ILE A 55 -11.07 -7.27 -4.26
CA ILE A 55 -12.10 -6.23 -4.36
C ILE A 55 -12.78 -6.28 -5.74
N ARG A 56 -14.05 -5.84 -5.83
CA ARG A 56 -14.77 -5.80 -7.11
C ARG A 56 -14.51 -4.49 -7.85
N TYR A 57 -14.38 -3.40 -7.12
CA TYR A 57 -14.13 -2.06 -7.64
C TYR A 57 -12.98 -1.37 -6.90
N LYS A 58 -12.19 -0.55 -7.60
CA LYS A 58 -11.12 0.27 -6.99
C LYS A 58 -11.63 1.19 -5.87
N SER A 59 -12.90 1.58 -5.91
CA SER A 59 -13.54 2.40 -4.86
C SER A 59 -13.64 1.68 -3.50
N GLU A 60 -13.49 0.35 -3.45
CA GLU A 60 -13.47 -0.42 -2.20
C GLU A 60 -12.11 -0.33 -1.48
N ALA A 61 -11.09 0.29 -2.10
CA ALA A 61 -9.73 0.31 -1.56
C ALA A 61 -9.62 1.01 -0.20
N PHE A 62 -10.34 2.11 -0.01
CA PHE A 62 -10.34 2.80 1.28
C PHE A 62 -10.92 1.92 2.40
N GLY A 63 -12.11 1.34 2.21
CA GLY A 63 -12.73 0.47 3.20
C GLY A 63 -11.86 -0.74 3.53
N THR A 64 -11.22 -1.32 2.51
CA THR A 64 -10.28 -2.44 2.69
C THR A 64 -9.05 -2.03 3.53
N PHE A 65 -8.48 -0.84 3.28
CA PHE A 65 -7.36 -0.33 4.08
C PHE A 65 -7.76 -0.06 5.53
N TRP A 66 -8.96 0.49 5.75
CA TRP A 66 -9.49 0.70 7.09
C TRP A 66 -9.57 -0.61 7.88
N GLU A 67 -10.14 -1.67 7.27
CA GLU A 67 -10.24 -2.99 7.88
C GLU A 67 -8.86 -3.58 8.18
N TYR A 68 -7.94 -3.51 7.21
CA TYR A 68 -6.55 -3.93 7.37
C TYR A 68 -5.88 -3.27 8.58
N ARG A 69 -5.97 -1.94 8.69
CA ARG A 69 -5.35 -1.18 9.78
C ARG A 69 -5.86 -1.67 11.13
N LEU A 70 -7.17 -1.77 11.30
CA LEU A 70 -7.75 -2.22 12.56
C LEU A 70 -7.26 -3.63 12.93
N GLU A 71 -7.20 -4.53 11.95
CA GLU A 71 -6.73 -5.89 12.15
C GLU A 71 -5.26 -5.93 12.59
N VAL A 72 -4.35 -5.33 11.83
CA VAL A 72 -2.91 -5.44 12.09
C VAL A 72 -2.47 -4.67 13.32
N GLU A 73 -3.06 -3.50 13.57
CA GLU A 73 -2.73 -2.73 14.77
C GLU A 73 -3.19 -3.44 16.03
N ASN A 74 -4.35 -4.10 15.99
CA ASN A 74 -4.85 -4.90 17.11
C ASN A 74 -4.01 -6.17 17.34
N GLN A 75 -3.58 -6.85 16.28
CA GLN A 75 -2.75 -8.06 16.39
C GLN A 75 -1.32 -7.77 16.87
N ILE A 76 -0.72 -6.69 16.36
CA ILE A 76 0.70 -6.38 16.60
C ILE A 76 0.87 -5.47 17.83
N GLY A 77 -0.16 -4.69 18.21
CA GLY A 77 -0.08 -3.73 19.29
C GLY A 77 0.71 -2.46 18.95
N HIS A 78 0.97 -2.23 17.67
CA HIS A 78 1.66 -1.06 17.13
C HIS A 78 0.77 -0.35 16.10
N LYS A 79 0.90 0.97 15.97
CA LYS A 79 0.17 1.74 14.96
C LYS A 79 0.93 1.81 13.65
N ILE A 80 0.20 1.83 12.54
CA ILE A 80 0.73 2.21 11.23
C ILE A 80 1.15 3.68 11.29
N LYS A 81 2.40 3.97 10.92
CA LYS A 81 2.91 5.35 10.91
C LYS A 81 2.90 5.96 9.53
N THR A 82 3.26 5.18 8.53
CA THR A 82 3.39 5.65 7.15
C THR A 82 2.77 4.64 6.19
N ILE A 83 1.99 5.14 5.24
CA ILE A 83 1.64 4.39 4.05
C ILE A 83 2.40 4.93 2.84
N GLN A 84 2.84 4.03 1.98
CA GLN A 84 3.38 4.36 0.67
C GLN A 84 2.50 3.74 -0.40
N SER A 85 2.00 4.58 -1.30
CA SER A 85 1.15 4.17 -2.42
C SER A 85 1.61 4.83 -3.71
N ASP A 86 1.14 4.30 -4.83
CA ASP A 86 1.19 5.02 -6.09
C ASP A 86 0.22 6.23 -6.06
N ARG A 87 0.23 7.05 -7.11
CA ARG A 87 -0.71 8.18 -7.23
C ARG A 87 -2.07 7.76 -7.80
N GLY A 88 -2.52 6.54 -7.48
CA GLY A 88 -3.83 6.02 -7.86
C GLY A 88 -4.94 6.92 -7.33
N GLY A 89 -5.98 7.15 -8.14
CA GLY A 89 -7.10 8.03 -7.76
C GLY A 89 -7.85 7.55 -6.52
N GLU A 90 -7.84 6.24 -6.27
CA GLU A 90 -8.38 5.60 -5.08
C GLU A 90 -7.75 6.09 -3.78
N TYR A 91 -6.47 6.49 -3.83
CA TYR A 91 -5.73 6.98 -2.67
C TYR A 91 -5.67 8.51 -2.58
N LEU A 92 -6.18 9.22 -3.58
CA LEU A 92 -6.18 10.68 -3.62
C LEU A 92 -7.54 11.28 -3.23
N SER A 93 -8.50 10.46 -2.79
CA SER A 93 -9.80 10.96 -2.34
C SER A 93 -9.65 11.80 -1.06
N GLY A 94 -10.47 12.85 -0.94
CA GLY A 94 -10.46 13.70 0.25
C GLY A 94 -10.77 12.92 1.53
N GLU A 95 -11.75 12.01 1.46
CA GLU A 95 -12.10 11.10 2.54
C GLU A 95 -10.89 10.26 3.02
N PHE A 96 -10.10 9.72 2.09
CA PHE A 96 -8.95 8.92 2.49
C PHE A 96 -7.84 9.78 3.09
N ILE A 97 -7.57 10.95 2.52
CA ILE A 97 -6.56 11.87 3.05
C ILE A 97 -6.94 12.37 4.44
N ASP A 98 -8.21 12.73 4.64
CA ASP A 98 -8.73 13.17 5.93
C ASP A 98 -8.64 12.05 6.97
N TYR A 99 -9.01 10.82 6.58
CA TYR A 99 -8.84 9.64 7.44
C TYR A 99 -7.39 9.43 7.88
N LEU A 100 -6.44 9.47 6.95
CA LEU A 100 -5.03 9.31 7.28
C LEU A 100 -4.56 10.39 8.26
N LYS A 101 -5.00 11.64 8.04
CA LYS A 101 -4.67 12.77 8.91
C LYS A 101 -5.26 12.60 10.32
N GLU A 102 -6.52 12.20 10.42
CA GLU A 102 -7.20 11.95 11.71
C GLU A 102 -6.53 10.84 12.52
N ASN A 103 -5.89 9.89 11.84
CA ASN A 103 -5.22 8.76 12.47
C ASN A 103 -3.70 8.92 12.55
N GLU A 104 -3.19 10.12 12.25
CA GLU A 104 -1.77 10.49 12.31
C GLU A 104 -0.87 9.63 11.41
N ILE A 105 -1.42 9.16 10.29
CA ILE A 105 -0.72 8.34 9.29
C ILE A 105 -0.15 9.25 8.20
N LEU A 106 1.16 9.19 8.00
CA LEU A 106 1.84 9.90 6.92
C LEU A 106 1.57 9.19 5.59
N SER A 107 1.09 9.92 4.58
CA SER A 107 1.05 9.40 3.21
C SER A 107 2.32 9.78 2.43
N GLN A 108 2.95 8.77 1.82
CA GLN A 108 4.06 8.92 0.89
C GLN A 108 3.62 8.45 -0.51
N TRP A 109 3.88 9.29 -1.51
CA TRP A 109 3.52 9.00 -2.89
C TRP A 109 4.77 8.70 -3.70
N THR A 110 4.84 7.55 -4.36
CA THR A 110 5.95 7.30 -5.27
C THR A 110 5.82 8.16 -6.54
N PRO A 111 6.93 8.72 -7.05
CA PRO A 111 6.91 9.46 -8.30
C PRO A 111 6.49 8.54 -9.47
N PRO A 112 5.68 9.03 -10.42
CA PRO A 112 5.33 8.27 -11.62
C PRO A 112 6.58 7.82 -12.36
N GLY A 113 6.62 6.56 -12.79
CA GLY A 113 7.72 6.04 -13.62
C GLY A 113 9.00 5.67 -12.88
N ILE A 114 8.98 5.51 -11.55
CA ILE A 114 10.06 4.87 -10.78
C ILE A 114 9.58 3.55 -10.14
N PRO A 115 9.37 2.49 -10.96
CA PRO A 115 8.93 1.17 -10.46
C PRO A 115 9.88 0.61 -9.39
N GLN A 116 11.16 1.01 -9.42
CA GLN A 116 12.16 0.50 -8.49
C GLN A 116 11.97 0.98 -7.03
N LEU A 117 11.26 2.08 -6.78
CA LEU A 117 10.85 2.48 -5.42
C LEU A 117 9.66 1.65 -4.91
N ASN A 118 8.83 1.15 -5.82
CA ASN A 118 7.78 0.16 -5.56
C ASN A 118 8.30 -1.28 -5.70
N GLY A 119 9.60 -1.48 -5.91
CA GLY A 119 10.16 -2.75 -6.41
C GLY A 119 10.06 -3.93 -5.44
N VAL A 120 9.67 -3.70 -4.18
CA VAL A 120 9.33 -4.79 -3.24
C VAL A 120 7.92 -5.33 -3.52
N VAL A 121 6.99 -4.44 -3.88
CA VAL A 121 5.58 -4.79 -4.10
C VAL A 121 5.33 -5.22 -5.53
N GLU A 122 5.92 -4.53 -6.51
CA GLU A 122 5.81 -4.93 -7.92
C GLU A 122 6.45 -6.30 -8.23
N ARG A 123 7.39 -6.79 -7.41
CA ARG A 123 7.95 -8.15 -7.55
C ARG A 123 7.06 -9.24 -6.94
N ARG A 124 6.09 -8.84 -6.11
CA ARG A 124 5.20 -9.74 -5.36
C ARG A 124 3.78 -9.78 -5.92
N ASN A 125 3.37 -8.75 -6.65
CA ASN A 125 2.21 -8.75 -7.53
C ASN A 125 2.46 -9.64 -8.76
#